data_AF-A0A075MQR5-F1
#
_entry.id   AF-A0A075MQR5-F1
#
_cell.length_a   1.000
_cell.length_b   1.000
_cell.length_c   1.000
_cell.angle_alpha   90.00
_cell.angle_beta   90.00
_cell.angle_gamma   90.00
#
_symmetry.space_group_name_H-M   'P 1'
#
loop_
_entity.id
_entity.type
_entity.pdbx_description
1 polymer ?
#
loop_
_entity_poly.entity_id
_entity_poly.type
_entity_poly.pdbx_seq_one_letter_code
_entity_poly.pdbx_strand_id
1 'polypeptide(L)'
;MLWYDFLTQAKKDMYRARLLHLEADYGFAAYSCQQGLEKYLKAYLLKHKAIEKARDISHADMTKLFYIIDKKVKAFLDKHRTTPIVSDVILQDAKKKLNDLLEALQPNQKVNEEDRLMTKTQLWKYSLQQPVDQSYESRFRIKKELLKESLGPVGLGFKKNFENAIIHDLARIPTEYKRITAQRYTSESSHFSKSLIQLIEGKLPEFSAEESNRCMIAFMEYMEAGLKKGGYYKTADVWLERKMIYLLVYPYDFYTSITKTYPHEDIGRYPTPIGEKSSLDLYPLYAENLSSLISEVESDCAKIENAIYGKWDKA
;
A
#
# COMPACT_ATOMS: atom_id res chain seq x y z
N MET A 1 14.80 12.05 -10.91
CA MET A 1 13.72 12.17 -9.91
C MET A 1 12.90 10.88 -10.00
N LEU A 2 13.45 9.75 -9.51
CA LEU A 2 13.09 8.42 -10.02
C LEU A 2 11.67 7.95 -9.69
N TRP A 3 11.06 8.43 -8.60
CA TRP A 3 9.67 8.09 -8.28
C TRP A 3 8.69 8.56 -9.36
N TYR A 4 8.98 9.68 -10.02
CA TYR A 4 8.14 10.25 -11.08
C TYR A 4 8.22 9.40 -12.36
N ASP A 5 9.38 8.83 -12.65
CA ASP A 5 9.58 7.91 -13.77
C ASP A 5 8.77 6.63 -13.58
N PHE A 6 8.79 6.08 -12.36
CA PHE A 6 7.92 4.94 -11.99
C PHE A 6 6.45 5.27 -12.15
N LEU A 7 6.00 6.43 -11.65
CA LEU A 7 4.60 6.84 -11.76
C LEU A 7 4.17 7.03 -13.22
N THR A 8 5.04 7.61 -14.05
CA THR A 8 4.78 7.79 -15.48
C THR A 8 4.67 6.46 -16.20
N GLN A 9 5.55 5.51 -15.89
CA GLN A 9 5.46 4.14 -16.41
C GLN A 9 4.20 3.42 -15.93
N ALA A 10 3.85 3.56 -14.64
CA ALA A 10 2.66 2.96 -14.05
C ALA A 10 1.39 3.39 -14.79
N LYS A 11 1.26 4.69 -15.08
CA LYS A 11 0.14 5.26 -15.87
C LYS A 11 0.09 4.70 -17.28
N LYS A 12 1.26 4.58 -17.94
CA LYS A 12 1.36 3.99 -19.27
C LYS A 12 0.93 2.52 -19.26
N ASP A 13 1.32 1.76 -18.24
CA ASP A 13 0.97 0.34 -18.12
C ASP A 13 -0.53 0.14 -17.85
N MET A 14 -1.15 0.97 -17.00
CA MET A 14 -2.61 0.92 -16.79
C MET A 14 -3.38 1.32 -18.05
N TYR A 15 -2.94 2.37 -18.75
CA TYR A 15 -3.52 2.75 -20.04
C TYR A 15 -3.38 1.64 -21.08
N ARG A 16 -2.19 1.02 -21.15
CA ARG A 16 -1.91 -0.12 -22.03
C ARG A 16 -2.77 -1.33 -21.69
N ALA A 17 -3.03 -1.61 -20.41
CA ALA A 17 -3.90 -2.70 -19.99
C ALA A 17 -5.30 -2.58 -20.61
N ARG A 18 -5.88 -1.38 -20.61
CA ARG A 18 -7.18 -1.11 -21.27
C ARG A 18 -7.11 -1.28 -22.78
N LEU A 19 -6.08 -0.74 -23.43
CA LEU A 19 -5.94 -0.87 -24.89
C LEU A 19 -5.81 -2.33 -25.32
N LEU A 20 -4.94 -3.09 -24.67
CA LEU A 20 -4.74 -4.51 -24.98
C LEU A 20 -6.01 -5.33 -24.73
N HIS A 21 -6.80 -4.99 -23.71
CA HIS A 21 -8.08 -5.63 -23.47
C HIS A 21 -9.06 -5.41 -24.63
N LEU A 22 -9.16 -4.17 -25.14
CA LEU A 22 -9.97 -3.83 -26.31
C LEU A 22 -9.49 -4.53 -27.59
N GLU A 23 -8.18 -4.75 -27.71
CA GLU A 23 -7.53 -5.49 -28.80
C GLU A 23 -7.65 -7.02 -28.64
N ALA A 24 -8.35 -7.49 -27.61
CA ALA A 24 -8.49 -8.90 -27.23
C ALA A 24 -7.16 -9.61 -26.89
N ASP A 25 -6.10 -8.85 -26.59
CA ASP A 25 -4.85 -9.36 -26.02
C ASP A 25 -4.94 -9.37 -24.48
N TYR A 26 -5.81 -10.25 -23.98
CA TYR A 26 -6.17 -10.32 -22.57
C TYR A 26 -5.01 -10.74 -21.66
N GLY A 27 -4.11 -11.60 -22.13
CA GLY A 27 -2.95 -12.05 -21.37
C GLY A 27 -1.99 -10.90 -21.09
N PHE A 28 -1.64 -10.12 -22.12
CA PHE A 28 -0.80 -8.93 -21.95
C PHE A 28 -1.56 -7.78 -21.27
N ALA A 29 -2.88 -7.68 -21.41
CA ALA A 29 -3.69 -6.73 -20.66
C ALA A 29 -3.57 -6.96 -19.15
N ALA A 30 -3.74 -8.21 -18.71
CA ALA A 30 -3.64 -8.58 -17.30
C ALA A 30 -2.22 -8.39 -16.76
N TYR A 31 -1.19 -8.73 -17.53
CA TYR A 31 0.20 -8.46 -17.19
C TYR A 31 0.47 -6.94 -17.06
N SER A 32 -0.01 -6.13 -17.99
CA SER A 32 0.15 -4.67 -17.94
C SER A 32 -0.57 -4.08 -16.71
N CYS A 33 -1.72 -4.63 -16.33
CA CYS A 33 -2.42 -4.26 -15.11
C CYS A 33 -1.59 -4.52 -13.84
N GLN A 34 -0.98 -5.72 -13.71
CA GLN A 34 -0.05 -6.03 -12.62
C GLN A 34 1.12 -5.05 -12.58
N GLN A 35 1.74 -4.80 -13.74
CA GLN A 35 2.88 -3.91 -13.88
C GLN A 35 2.54 -2.45 -13.52
N GLY A 36 1.33 -2.00 -13.81
CA GLY A 36 0.83 -0.68 -13.42
C GLY A 36 0.74 -0.53 -11.90
N LEU A 37 0.03 -1.44 -11.22
CA LEU A 37 -0.10 -1.43 -9.76
C LEU A 37 1.27 -1.49 -9.06
N GLU A 38 2.15 -2.38 -9.53
CA GLU A 38 3.50 -2.53 -8.99
C GLU A 38 4.27 -1.20 -9.01
N LYS A 39 4.25 -0.50 -10.14
CA LYS A 39 5.00 0.74 -10.31
C LYS A 39 4.37 1.90 -9.53
N TYR A 40 3.05 1.91 -9.34
CA TYR A 40 2.38 2.84 -8.43
C TYR A 40 2.89 2.68 -6.98
N LEU A 41 2.95 1.45 -6.48
CA LEU A 41 3.47 1.17 -5.13
C LEU A 41 4.95 1.55 -4.97
N LYS A 42 5.79 1.26 -5.98
CA LYS A 42 7.19 1.70 -6.00
C LYS A 42 7.32 3.22 -5.98
N ALA A 43 6.54 3.92 -6.80
CA ALA A 43 6.53 5.37 -6.84
C ALA A 43 6.16 5.96 -5.47
N TYR A 44 5.14 5.41 -4.82
CA TYR A 44 4.73 5.78 -3.47
C TYR A 44 5.86 5.62 -2.45
N LEU A 45 6.47 4.44 -2.38
CA LEU A 45 7.54 4.15 -1.40
C LEU A 45 8.78 5.04 -1.60
N LEU A 46 9.13 5.37 -2.84
CA LEU A 46 10.23 6.28 -3.15
C LEU A 46 9.88 7.74 -2.88
N LYS A 47 8.67 8.18 -3.23
CA LYS A 47 8.21 9.55 -3.04
C LYS A 47 8.29 9.94 -1.55
N HIS A 48 7.81 9.07 -0.68
CA HIS A 48 7.78 9.32 0.76
C HIS A 48 9.05 8.85 1.49
N LYS A 49 10.07 8.40 0.75
CA LYS A 49 11.36 7.93 1.30
C LYS A 49 11.24 6.73 2.25
N ALA A 50 10.14 5.97 2.18
CA ALA A 50 10.00 4.70 2.89
C ALA A 50 11.12 3.72 2.47
N ILE A 51 11.54 3.83 1.21
CA ILE A 51 12.72 3.17 0.67
C ILE A 51 13.65 4.23 0.09
N GLU A 52 14.83 4.38 0.69
CA GLU A 52 15.77 5.46 0.37
C GLU A 52 16.46 5.28 -0.99
N LYS A 53 16.78 4.03 -1.34
CA LYS A 53 17.60 3.73 -2.52
C LYS A 53 16.71 3.10 -3.58
N ALA A 54 16.48 3.86 -4.63
CA ALA A 54 15.92 3.43 -5.91
C ALA A 54 16.31 2.01 -6.33
N ARG A 55 17.61 1.74 -6.36
CA ARG A 55 18.19 0.46 -6.80
C ARG A 55 17.69 -0.75 -6.02
N ASP A 56 17.23 -0.54 -4.78
CA ASP A 56 16.72 -1.62 -3.94
C ASP A 56 15.40 -2.15 -4.50
N ILE A 57 14.62 -1.33 -5.23
CA ILE A 57 13.31 -1.70 -5.77
C ILE A 57 13.18 -1.63 -7.30
N SER A 58 14.20 -1.15 -8.01
CA SER A 58 14.10 -0.94 -9.46
C SER A 58 13.68 -2.19 -10.23
N HIS A 59 14.23 -3.34 -9.86
CA HIS A 59 13.93 -4.66 -10.43
C HIS A 59 13.25 -5.58 -9.41
N ALA A 60 12.59 -5.01 -8.40
CA ALA A 60 11.84 -5.81 -7.44
C ALA A 60 10.44 -6.05 -7.98
N ASP A 61 10.10 -7.28 -8.34
CA ASP A 61 8.70 -7.68 -8.50
C ASP A 61 7.91 -7.44 -7.19
N MET A 62 6.59 -7.62 -7.22
CA MET A 62 5.76 -7.49 -6.02
C MET A 62 6.28 -8.28 -4.83
N THR A 63 6.70 -9.53 -5.01
CA THR A 63 7.14 -10.30 -3.84
C THR A 63 8.43 -9.75 -3.24
N LYS A 64 9.41 -9.42 -4.09
CA LYS A 64 10.66 -8.82 -3.64
C LYS A 64 10.43 -7.45 -3.00
N LEU A 65 9.46 -6.68 -3.50
CA LEU A 65 9.05 -5.43 -2.87
C LEU A 65 8.53 -5.69 -1.45
N PHE A 66 7.64 -6.66 -1.26
CA PHE A 66 7.12 -7.01 0.06
C PHE A 66 8.17 -7.58 1.01
N TYR A 67 9.12 -8.36 0.51
CA TYR A 67 10.25 -8.81 1.32
C TYR A 67 11.12 -7.64 1.80
N ILE A 68 11.33 -6.64 0.96
CA ILE A 68 12.05 -5.41 1.34
C ILE A 68 11.27 -4.63 2.40
N ILE A 69 9.95 -4.50 2.22
CA ILE A 69 9.08 -3.86 3.20
C ILE A 69 9.16 -4.60 4.53
N ASP A 70 9.01 -5.93 4.55
CA ASP A 70 9.12 -6.75 5.77
C ASP A 70 10.46 -6.59 6.46
N LYS A 71 11.56 -6.73 5.72
CA LYS A 71 12.90 -6.54 6.28
C LYS A 71 13.05 -5.17 6.94
N LYS A 72 12.50 -4.12 6.32
CA LYS A 72 12.55 -2.75 6.87
C LYS A 72 11.64 -2.58 8.09
N VAL A 73 10.42 -3.13 8.06
CA VAL A 73 9.51 -3.12 9.20
C VAL A 73 10.14 -3.89 10.35
N LYS A 74 10.65 -5.10 10.14
CA LYS A 74 11.33 -5.90 11.16
C LYS A 74 12.54 -5.19 11.77
N ALA A 75 13.41 -4.62 10.93
CA ALA A 75 14.56 -3.85 11.40
C ALA A 75 14.13 -2.65 12.26
N PHE A 76 13.03 -1.99 11.87
CA PHE A 76 12.43 -0.94 12.68
C PHE A 76 11.96 -1.49 14.04
N LEU A 77 11.15 -2.56 14.04
CA LEU A 77 10.62 -3.14 15.28
C LEU A 77 11.73 -3.58 16.23
N ASP A 78 12.79 -4.21 15.71
CA ASP A 78 13.93 -4.66 16.51
C ASP A 78 14.71 -3.48 17.10
N LYS A 79 14.84 -2.35 16.39
CA LYS A 79 15.47 -1.12 16.89
C LYS A 79 14.66 -0.45 18.01
N HIS A 80 13.33 -0.64 18.04
CA HIS A 80 12.41 0.15 18.86
C HIS A 80 11.64 -0.62 19.95
N ARG A 81 12.04 -1.87 20.28
CA ARG A 81 11.42 -2.76 21.30
C ARG A 81 11.19 -2.15 22.70
N THR A 82 11.76 -0.99 23.00
CA THR A 82 11.66 -0.34 24.32
C THR A 82 10.95 1.01 24.30
N THR A 83 10.54 1.50 23.13
CA THR A 83 9.85 2.80 23.02
C THR A 83 8.34 2.54 22.99
N PRO A 84 7.54 3.05 23.95
CA PRO A 84 6.10 2.79 24.03
C PRO A 84 5.38 3.59 22.94
N ILE A 85 5.50 3.14 21.70
CA ILE A 85 4.92 3.78 20.51
C ILE A 85 3.69 3.00 20.05
N VAL A 86 3.74 1.67 20.15
CA VAL A 86 2.68 0.70 19.89
C VAL A 86 3.00 -0.51 20.79
N SER A 87 2.01 -1.19 21.38
CA SER A 87 2.32 -2.33 22.28
C SER A 87 3.03 -3.45 21.51
N ASP A 88 3.97 -4.14 22.16
CA ASP A 88 4.72 -5.26 21.58
C ASP A 88 3.81 -6.34 20.98
N VAL A 89 2.63 -6.55 21.58
CA VAL A 89 1.63 -7.50 21.09
C VAL A 89 1.15 -7.14 19.69
N ILE A 90 0.82 -5.87 19.44
CA ILE A 90 0.35 -5.40 18.13
C ILE A 90 1.46 -5.52 17.08
N LEU A 91 2.70 -5.28 17.49
CA LEU A 91 3.88 -5.36 16.61
C LEU A 91 4.24 -6.82 16.24
N GLN A 92 4.16 -7.75 17.19
CA GLN A 92 4.36 -9.18 16.90
C GLN A 92 3.25 -9.75 16.02
N ASP A 93 2.01 -9.30 16.19
CA ASP A 93 0.89 -9.70 15.35
C ASP A 93 1.05 -9.21 13.90
N ALA A 94 1.44 -7.93 13.71
CA ALA A 94 1.74 -7.39 12.39
C ALA A 94 2.88 -8.16 11.70
N LYS A 95 3.93 -8.51 12.45
CA LYS A 95 5.06 -9.32 11.97
C LYS A 95 4.63 -10.73 11.56
N LYS A 96 3.84 -11.43 12.37
CA LYS A 96 3.35 -12.79 12.04
C LYS A 96 2.55 -12.78 10.75
N LYS A 97 1.64 -11.82 10.60
CA LYS A 97 0.72 -11.76 9.45
C LYS A 97 1.38 -11.26 8.18
N LEU A 98 2.44 -10.45 8.30
CA LEU A 98 3.34 -10.14 7.20
C LEU A 98 4.09 -11.39 6.70
N ASN A 99 4.59 -12.24 7.61
CA ASN A 99 5.13 -13.54 7.19
C ASN A 99 4.05 -14.39 6.51
N ASP A 100 2.80 -14.41 7.00
CA ASP A 100 1.71 -15.17 6.40
C ASP A 100 1.34 -14.67 4.98
N LEU A 101 1.48 -13.37 4.72
CA LEU A 101 1.34 -12.75 3.39
C LEU A 101 2.49 -13.13 2.47
N LEU A 102 3.74 -13.02 2.96
CA LEU A 102 4.91 -13.43 2.19
C LEU A 102 4.84 -14.91 1.86
N GLU A 103 4.36 -15.75 2.78
CA GLU A 103 4.08 -17.17 2.53
C GLU A 103 2.94 -17.40 1.53
N ALA A 104 1.99 -16.47 1.41
CA ALA A 104 0.92 -16.53 0.40
C ALA A 104 1.43 -16.18 -1.00
N LEU A 105 2.23 -15.11 -1.11
CA LEU A 105 2.80 -14.64 -2.36
C LEU A 105 3.97 -15.53 -2.81
N GLN A 106 4.70 -16.10 -1.85
CA GLN A 106 5.77 -17.06 -2.04
C GLN A 106 5.66 -18.15 -0.98
N PRO A 107 5.05 -19.30 -1.30
CA PRO A 107 5.20 -20.48 -0.47
C PRO A 107 6.70 -20.71 -0.22
N ASN A 108 7.07 -20.91 1.05
CA ASN A 108 8.44 -21.06 1.57
C ASN A 108 9.43 -21.67 0.55
N GLN A 109 10.72 -21.30 0.59
CA GLN A 109 11.76 -21.90 -0.28
C GLN A 109 11.88 -23.44 -0.22
N LYS A 110 11.23 -24.09 0.75
CA LYS A 110 11.10 -25.56 0.88
C LYS A 110 9.92 -26.16 0.09
N VAL A 111 9.08 -25.33 -0.51
CA VAL A 111 7.91 -25.74 -1.30
C VAL A 111 8.38 -25.97 -2.74
N ASN A 112 8.02 -27.13 -3.31
CA ASN A 112 8.44 -27.49 -4.66
C ASN A 112 7.79 -26.57 -5.72
N GLU A 113 8.30 -26.58 -6.95
CA GLU A 113 7.80 -25.72 -8.04
C GLU A 113 6.34 -25.98 -8.38
N GLU A 114 5.87 -27.21 -8.18
CA GLU A 114 4.51 -27.65 -8.45
C GLU A 114 3.48 -26.94 -7.56
N ASP A 115 3.73 -26.89 -6.24
CA ASP A 115 2.88 -26.19 -5.28
C ASP A 115 2.84 -24.67 -5.51
N ARG A 116 3.96 -24.10 -5.99
CA ARG A 116 4.02 -22.68 -6.38
C ARG A 116 3.16 -22.40 -7.60
N LEU A 117 3.28 -23.24 -8.63
CA LEU A 117 2.46 -23.13 -9.83
C LEU A 117 0.97 -23.30 -9.49
N MET A 118 0.63 -24.27 -8.64
CA MET A 118 -0.75 -24.50 -8.21
C MET A 118 -1.31 -23.28 -7.47
N THR A 119 -0.53 -22.68 -6.55
CA THR A 119 -0.94 -21.45 -5.85
C THR A 119 -1.19 -20.30 -6.83
N LYS A 120 -0.29 -20.08 -7.80
CA LYS A 120 -0.45 -19.04 -8.83
C LYS A 120 -1.67 -19.30 -9.71
N THR A 121 -1.92 -20.54 -10.09
CA THR A 121 -3.11 -20.94 -10.85
C THR A 121 -4.39 -20.66 -10.07
N GLN A 122 -4.44 -20.96 -8.77
CA GLN A 122 -5.61 -20.67 -7.93
C GLN A 122 -5.82 -19.15 -7.76
N LEU A 123 -4.75 -18.37 -7.62
CA LEU A 123 -4.85 -16.90 -7.60
C LEU A 123 -5.32 -16.33 -8.95
N TRP A 124 -4.88 -16.93 -10.06
CA TRP A 124 -5.31 -16.53 -11.40
C TRP A 124 -6.78 -16.85 -11.65
N LYS A 125 -7.24 -18.03 -11.21
CA LYS A 125 -8.66 -18.37 -11.20
C LYS A 125 -9.45 -17.37 -10.37
N TYR A 126 -8.96 -17.05 -9.16
CA TYR A 126 -9.59 -16.07 -8.28
C TYR A 126 -9.70 -14.68 -8.93
N SER A 127 -8.65 -14.21 -9.62
CA SER A 127 -8.64 -12.89 -10.25
C SER A 127 -9.65 -12.77 -11.39
N LEU A 128 -9.92 -13.87 -12.09
CA LEU A 128 -10.93 -13.98 -13.13
C LEU A 128 -12.29 -14.48 -12.60
N GLN A 129 -12.47 -14.53 -11.28
CA GLN A 129 -13.70 -15.01 -10.61
C GLN A 129 -14.12 -16.43 -11.06
N GLN A 130 -13.15 -17.27 -11.39
CA GLN A 130 -13.36 -18.69 -11.63
C GLN A 130 -13.48 -19.45 -10.32
N PRO A 131 -14.12 -20.64 -10.33
CA PRO A 131 -14.11 -21.53 -9.18
C PRO A 131 -12.68 -21.82 -8.72
N VAL A 132 -12.42 -21.54 -7.45
CA VAL A 132 -11.19 -21.88 -6.75
C VAL A 132 -11.43 -23.05 -5.81
N ASP A 133 -10.38 -23.81 -5.53
CA ASP A 133 -10.47 -24.90 -4.58
C ASP A 133 -10.79 -24.34 -3.18
N GLN A 134 -11.75 -24.93 -2.46
CA GLN A 134 -12.21 -24.44 -1.15
C GLN A 134 -11.07 -24.27 -0.13
N SER A 135 -10.04 -25.10 -0.22
CA SER A 135 -8.85 -25.04 0.64
C SER A 135 -8.03 -23.77 0.40
N TYR A 136 -8.09 -23.17 -0.79
CA TYR A 136 -7.46 -21.91 -1.15
C TYR A 136 -8.39 -20.71 -0.94
N GLU A 137 -9.69 -20.85 -1.22
CA GLU A 137 -10.69 -19.81 -0.97
C GLU A 137 -10.71 -19.38 0.51
N SER A 138 -10.68 -20.36 1.41
CA SER A 138 -10.59 -20.14 2.85
C SER A 138 -9.31 -19.40 3.23
N ARG A 139 -8.16 -19.77 2.62
CA ARG A 139 -6.88 -19.08 2.85
C ARG A 139 -6.90 -17.64 2.35
N PHE A 140 -7.49 -17.37 1.19
CA PHE A 140 -7.54 -16.02 0.62
C PHE A 140 -8.46 -15.08 1.43
N ARG A 141 -9.66 -15.55 1.83
CA ARG A 141 -10.59 -14.77 2.68
C ARG A 141 -10.06 -14.54 4.08
N ILE A 142 -9.55 -15.58 4.75
CA ILE A 142 -9.02 -15.48 6.11
C ILE A 142 -7.82 -14.52 6.13
N LYS A 143 -6.93 -14.57 5.13
CA LYS A 143 -5.77 -13.66 5.07
C LYS A 143 -6.15 -12.20 4.83
N LYS A 144 -7.20 -11.93 4.05
CA LYS A 144 -7.73 -10.56 3.83
C LYS A 144 -8.25 -9.92 5.12
N GLU A 145 -9.10 -10.65 5.85
CA GLU A 145 -9.64 -10.15 7.13
C GLU A 145 -8.54 -10.04 8.17
N LEU A 146 -7.62 -11.00 8.24
CA LEU A 146 -6.46 -10.93 9.14
C LEU A 146 -5.56 -9.73 8.86
N LEU A 147 -5.28 -9.36 7.61
CA LEU A 147 -4.48 -8.16 7.29
C LEU A 147 -5.16 -6.86 7.72
N LYS A 148 -6.47 -6.73 7.43
CA LYS A 148 -7.30 -5.58 7.81
C LYS A 148 -7.42 -5.44 9.33
N GLU A 149 -7.63 -6.54 10.03
CA GLU A 149 -7.70 -6.60 11.50
C GLU A 149 -6.35 -6.36 12.19
N SER A 150 -5.24 -6.31 11.46
CA SER A 150 -3.89 -6.31 12.07
C SER A 150 -3.09 -5.05 11.82
N LEU A 151 -3.29 -4.44 10.67
CA LEU A 151 -2.81 -3.08 10.42
C LEU A 151 -3.78 -2.04 10.97
N GLY A 152 -5.06 -2.40 11.11
CA GLY A 152 -6.07 -1.61 11.81
C GLY A 152 -5.61 -1.18 13.21
N PRO A 153 -5.18 -2.10 14.10
CA PRO A 153 -4.62 -1.79 15.42
C PRO A 153 -3.30 -1.03 15.42
N VAL A 154 -2.46 -1.14 14.39
CA VAL A 154 -1.26 -0.28 14.24
C VAL A 154 -1.71 1.15 13.93
N GLY A 155 -2.65 1.32 13.00
CA GLY A 155 -3.27 2.61 12.70
C GLY A 155 -4.08 3.19 13.86
N LEU A 156 -4.82 2.35 14.60
CA LEU A 156 -5.65 2.72 15.76
C LEU A 156 -4.81 2.97 17.02
N GLY A 157 -3.74 2.19 17.23
CA GLY A 157 -2.76 2.42 18.29
C GLY A 157 -1.96 3.69 18.02
N PHE A 158 -1.62 3.94 16.75
CA PHE A 158 -1.08 5.22 16.31
C PHE A 158 -2.06 6.36 16.53
N LYS A 159 -3.34 6.19 16.14
CA LYS A 159 -4.42 7.15 16.39
C LYS A 159 -4.59 7.46 17.88
N LYS A 160 -4.63 6.45 18.76
CA LYS A 160 -4.73 6.63 20.22
C LYS A 160 -3.51 7.34 20.81
N ASN A 161 -2.29 7.00 20.38
CA ASN A 161 -1.09 7.72 20.84
C ASN A 161 -0.98 9.12 20.24
N PHE A 162 -1.46 9.31 19.02
CA PHE A 162 -1.59 10.59 18.37
C PHE A 162 -2.53 11.51 19.16
N GLU A 163 -3.71 10.99 19.50
CA GLU A 163 -4.71 11.59 20.39
C GLU A 163 -4.11 11.97 21.76
N ASN A 164 -3.37 11.05 22.38
CA ASN A 164 -2.93 11.21 23.77
C ASN A 164 -1.64 11.99 23.99
N ALA A 165 -0.69 11.98 23.06
CA ALA A 165 0.63 12.60 23.25
C ALA A 165 0.87 13.78 22.30
N ILE A 166 0.50 13.61 21.04
CA ILE A 166 0.95 14.52 19.98
C ILE A 166 0.02 15.72 19.83
N ILE A 167 -1.29 15.58 20.05
CA ILE A 167 -2.20 16.74 20.08
C ILE A 167 -1.78 17.74 21.17
N HIS A 168 -1.36 17.25 22.33
CA HIS A 168 -0.88 18.11 23.41
C HIS A 168 0.43 18.82 23.05
N ASP A 169 1.39 18.14 22.42
CA ASP A 169 2.62 18.76 21.96
C ASP A 169 2.39 19.72 20.78
N LEU A 170 1.44 19.41 19.90
CA LEU A 170 0.97 20.31 18.87
C LEU A 170 0.39 21.59 19.46
N ALA A 171 -0.45 21.48 20.49
CA ALA A 171 -1.03 22.64 21.14
C ALA A 171 0.05 23.63 21.63
N ARG A 172 1.24 23.13 22.01
CA ARG A 172 2.37 23.94 22.47
C ARG A 172 3.12 24.69 21.37
N ILE A 173 2.99 24.29 20.11
CA ILE A 173 3.62 25.02 18.99
C ILE A 173 2.87 26.35 18.79
N PRO A 174 3.58 27.51 18.68
CA PRO A 174 2.91 28.79 18.46
C PRO A 174 2.08 28.81 17.17
N THR A 175 0.88 29.40 17.26
CA THR A 175 -0.13 29.44 16.18
C THR A 175 0.39 30.04 14.87
N GLU A 176 1.35 30.96 14.94
CA GLU A 176 2.01 31.58 13.79
C GLU A 176 2.78 30.54 12.93
N TYR A 177 3.53 29.64 13.56
CA TYR A 177 4.31 28.62 12.86
C TYR A 177 3.39 27.54 12.26
N LYS A 178 2.28 27.25 12.96
CA LYS A 178 1.20 26.40 12.46
C LYS A 178 0.56 27.00 11.21
N ARG A 179 0.22 28.30 11.24
CA ARG A 179 -0.41 29.03 10.12
C ARG A 179 0.50 29.14 8.89
N ILE A 180 1.79 29.42 9.06
CA ILE A 180 2.76 29.46 7.95
C ILE A 180 2.89 28.08 7.28
N THR A 181 2.85 27.02 8.08
CA THR A 181 2.91 25.63 7.58
C THR A 181 1.61 25.26 6.87
N ALA A 182 0.45 25.67 7.39
CA ALA A 182 -0.86 25.46 6.77
C ALA A 182 -1.05 26.25 5.46
N GLN A 183 -0.69 27.53 5.45
CA GLN A 183 -0.85 28.43 4.29
C GLN A 183 -0.11 27.96 3.04
N ARG A 184 1.02 27.26 3.24
CA ARG A 184 1.82 26.69 2.14
C ARG A 184 1.11 25.53 1.42
N TYR A 185 0.05 24.96 1.99
CA TYR A 185 -0.62 23.76 1.51
C TYR A 185 -2.16 23.89 1.39
N THR A 186 -2.77 24.91 1.99
CA THR A 186 -4.18 25.30 1.73
C THR A 186 -4.44 25.66 0.27
N SER A 187 -3.40 25.88 -0.55
CA SER A 187 -3.53 26.05 -1.99
C SER A 187 -3.82 24.76 -2.77
N GLU A 188 -3.83 23.58 -2.12
CA GLU A 188 -3.90 22.27 -2.80
C GLU A 188 -5.18 21.43 -2.55
N SER A 189 -5.96 21.66 -1.47
CA SER A 189 -7.25 20.97 -1.22
C SER A 189 -8.09 21.65 -0.12
N SER A 190 -9.42 21.61 -0.26
CA SER A 190 -10.37 22.31 0.62
C SER A 190 -10.73 21.52 1.89
N HIS A 191 -10.85 20.20 1.81
CA HIS A 191 -11.20 19.34 2.95
C HIS A 191 -10.03 19.19 3.94
N PHE A 192 -8.82 19.05 3.39
CA PHE A 192 -7.59 18.96 4.18
C PHE A 192 -7.36 20.21 5.03
N SER A 193 -7.72 21.39 4.51
CA SER A 193 -7.61 22.67 5.24
C SER A 193 -8.43 22.70 6.53
N LYS A 194 -9.66 22.19 6.51
CA LYS A 194 -10.56 22.19 7.68
C LYS A 194 -10.06 21.25 8.77
N SER A 195 -9.62 20.04 8.40
CA SER A 195 -9.07 19.07 9.35
C SER A 195 -7.73 19.53 9.93
N LEU A 196 -6.89 20.19 9.11
CA LEU A 196 -5.64 20.79 9.59
C LEU A 196 -5.91 21.96 10.54
N ILE A 197 -6.93 22.80 10.27
CA ILE A 197 -7.35 23.89 11.17
C ILE A 197 -7.84 23.34 12.51
N GLN A 198 -8.70 22.30 12.51
CA GLN A 198 -9.15 21.65 13.74
C GLN A 198 -7.96 21.14 14.57
N LEU A 199 -6.98 20.50 13.94
CA LEU A 199 -5.76 20.04 14.59
C LEU A 199 -4.86 21.18 15.10
N ILE A 200 -4.75 22.27 14.36
CA ILE A 200 -4.02 23.49 14.77
C ILE A 200 -4.64 24.09 16.03
N GLU A 201 -5.95 24.00 16.16
CA GLU A 201 -6.75 24.37 17.33
C GLU A 201 -6.75 23.32 18.45
N GLY A 202 -6.01 22.21 18.29
CA GLY A 202 -5.94 21.14 19.29
C GLY A 202 -7.17 20.24 19.35
N LYS A 203 -8.02 20.26 18.31
CA LYS A 203 -9.20 19.40 18.18
C LYS A 203 -8.87 18.17 17.33
N LEU A 204 -9.52 17.06 17.67
CA LEU A 204 -9.50 15.85 16.87
C LEU A 204 -10.44 16.02 15.67
N PRO A 205 -9.96 15.84 14.44
CA PRO A 205 -10.85 15.76 13.31
C PRO A 205 -11.58 14.42 13.36
N GLU A 206 -12.89 14.45 13.16
CA GLU A 206 -13.66 13.24 12.93
C GLU A 206 -13.35 12.72 11.54
N PHE A 207 -12.58 11.64 11.47
CA PHE A 207 -12.30 10.92 10.24
C PHE A 207 -12.97 9.54 10.27
N SER A 208 -13.54 9.11 9.14
CA SER A 208 -13.74 7.68 8.90
C SER A 208 -12.39 6.94 8.91
N ALA A 209 -12.40 5.62 9.12
CA ALA A 209 -11.17 4.83 9.15
C ALA A 209 -10.33 4.98 7.85
N GLU A 210 -11.01 5.11 6.70
CA GLU A 210 -10.37 5.26 5.40
C GLU A 210 -9.79 6.68 5.20
N GLU A 211 -10.48 7.72 5.66
CA GLU A 211 -9.99 9.11 5.67
C GLU A 211 -8.83 9.28 6.67
N SER A 212 -8.88 8.57 7.80
CA SER A 212 -7.87 8.63 8.85
C SER A 212 -6.50 8.24 8.32
N ASN A 213 -6.42 7.21 7.48
CA ASN A 213 -5.17 6.73 6.89
C ASN A 213 -4.55 7.79 5.95
N ARG A 214 -5.38 8.36 5.08
CA ARG A 214 -5.00 9.36 4.07
C ARG A 214 -4.55 10.68 4.70
N CYS A 215 -5.31 11.19 5.67
CA CYS A 215 -4.97 12.39 6.40
C CYS A 215 -3.69 12.23 7.23
N MET A 216 -3.39 11.01 7.69
CA MET A 216 -2.22 10.76 8.53
C MET A 216 -0.89 10.94 7.78
N ILE A 217 -0.80 10.53 6.52
CA ILE A 217 0.43 10.70 5.71
C ILE A 217 0.78 12.17 5.60
N ALA A 218 -0.19 12.95 5.11
CA ALA A 218 -0.03 14.38 4.91
C ALA A 218 0.31 15.05 6.26
N PHE A 219 -0.48 14.76 7.29
CA PHE A 219 -0.24 15.21 8.65
C PHE A 219 1.17 14.89 9.17
N MET A 220 1.68 13.68 8.91
CA MET A 220 3.03 13.29 9.27
C MET A 220 4.12 14.10 8.57
N GLU A 221 3.92 14.56 7.34
CA GLU A 221 4.87 15.44 6.68
C GLU A 221 4.86 16.84 7.28
N TYR A 222 3.69 17.36 7.64
CA TYR A 222 3.54 18.71 8.20
C TYR A 222 4.07 18.84 9.62
N MET A 223 3.82 17.82 10.43
CA MET A 223 4.26 17.75 11.81
C MET A 223 5.78 17.75 11.94
N GLU A 224 6.48 17.02 11.07
CA GLU A 224 7.94 17.04 11.06
C GLU A 224 8.48 18.46 10.86
N ALA A 225 7.98 19.16 9.85
CA ALA A 225 8.41 20.51 9.51
C ALA A 225 8.08 21.51 10.63
N GLY A 226 6.90 21.38 11.26
CA GLY A 226 6.49 22.20 12.39
C GLY A 226 7.35 21.97 13.64
N LEU A 227 7.58 20.71 14.02
CA LEU A 227 8.38 20.35 15.20
C LEU A 227 9.84 20.83 15.06
N LYS A 228 10.45 20.65 13.89
CA LYS A 228 11.83 21.12 13.63
C LYS A 228 11.95 22.64 13.73
N LYS A 229 11.00 23.38 13.14
CA LYS A 229 10.97 24.86 13.23
C LYS A 229 10.79 25.36 14.67
N GLY A 230 10.03 24.63 15.48
CA GLY A 230 9.82 24.95 16.90
C GLY A 230 10.96 24.52 17.83
N GLY A 231 12.05 23.95 17.31
CA GLY A 231 13.18 23.47 18.13
C GLY A 231 12.95 22.10 18.79
N TYR A 232 11.85 21.40 18.48
CA TYR A 232 11.47 20.10 19.05
C TYR A 232 12.09 18.93 18.27
N TYR A 233 13.41 18.94 18.07
CA TYR A 233 14.12 17.99 17.22
C TYR A 233 13.93 16.53 17.65
N LYS A 234 14.05 16.23 18.95
CA LYS A 234 13.89 14.87 19.47
C LYS A 234 12.49 14.30 19.20
N THR A 235 11.45 15.13 19.32
CA THR A 235 10.08 14.75 19.00
C THR A 235 9.88 14.58 17.49
N ALA A 236 10.53 15.43 16.68
CA ALA A 236 10.52 15.32 15.23
C ALA A 236 11.21 14.04 14.72
N ASP A 237 12.28 13.58 15.38
CA ASP A 237 12.98 12.35 15.02
C ASP A 237 12.13 11.11 15.33
N VAL A 238 11.51 11.07 16.52
CA VAL A 238 10.54 10.01 16.89
C VAL A 238 9.35 10.02 15.92
N TRP A 239 8.96 11.20 15.44
CA TRP A 239 7.87 11.37 14.50
C TRP A 239 8.22 10.86 13.09
N LEU A 240 9.41 11.18 12.60
CA LEU A 240 9.98 10.64 11.36
C LEU A 240 10.04 9.12 11.38
N GLU A 241 10.50 8.55 12.48
CA GLU A 241 10.58 7.11 12.67
C GLU A 241 9.19 6.44 12.55
N ARG A 242 8.15 7.06 13.12
CA ARG A 242 6.78 6.52 13.04
C ARG A 242 6.15 6.63 11.67
N LYS A 243 6.37 7.77 10.99
CA LYS A 243 5.97 7.98 9.59
C LYS A 243 6.48 6.84 8.72
N MET A 244 7.71 6.38 8.96
CA MET A 244 8.31 5.30 8.17
C MET A 244 7.55 3.97 8.27
N ILE A 245 7.12 3.53 9.47
CA ILE A 245 6.31 2.30 9.57
C ILE A 245 5.02 2.45 8.78
N TYR A 246 4.31 3.56 9.01
CA TYR A 246 3.01 3.79 8.39
C TYR A 246 3.11 3.74 6.86
N LEU A 247 4.12 4.42 6.30
CA LEU A 247 4.37 4.40 4.85
C LEU A 247 4.77 3.01 4.35
N LEU A 248 5.52 2.24 5.13
CA LEU A 248 5.90 0.87 4.77
C LEU A 248 4.70 -0.07 4.73
N VAL A 249 3.69 0.14 5.58
CA VAL A 249 2.50 -0.72 5.64
C VAL A 249 1.37 -0.31 4.71
N TYR A 250 1.35 0.94 4.22
CA TYR A 250 0.31 1.42 3.30
C TYR A 250 0.06 0.53 2.06
N PRO A 251 1.09 -0.06 1.40
CA PRO A 251 0.86 -1.01 0.30
C PRO A 251 -0.06 -2.19 0.63
N TYR A 252 -0.19 -2.58 1.90
CA TYR A 252 -1.06 -3.68 2.31
C TYR A 252 -2.56 -3.36 2.24
N ASP A 253 -2.95 -2.08 2.22
CA ASP A 253 -4.34 -1.68 2.01
C ASP A 253 -4.85 -2.15 0.63
N PHE A 254 -3.94 -2.44 -0.30
CA PHE A 254 -4.22 -2.92 -1.66
C PHE A 254 -4.06 -4.44 -1.82
N TYR A 255 -4.05 -5.19 -0.71
CA TYR A 255 -3.80 -6.65 -0.71
C TYR A 255 -4.67 -7.42 -1.72
N THR A 256 -5.96 -7.07 -1.85
CA THR A 256 -6.86 -7.75 -2.78
C THR A 256 -6.41 -7.54 -4.23
N SER A 257 -6.13 -6.30 -4.62
CA SER A 257 -5.64 -5.97 -5.95
C SER A 257 -4.26 -6.58 -6.23
N ILE A 258 -3.37 -6.61 -5.24
CA ILE A 258 -2.07 -7.27 -5.35
C ILE A 258 -2.22 -8.77 -5.59
N THR A 259 -3.03 -9.46 -4.79
CA THR A 259 -3.22 -10.92 -4.91
C THR A 259 -3.89 -11.31 -6.22
N LYS A 260 -4.88 -10.53 -6.67
CA LYS A 260 -5.54 -10.75 -7.96
C LYS A 260 -4.60 -10.48 -9.13
N THR A 261 -3.71 -9.49 -9.05
CA THR A 261 -2.82 -9.14 -10.17
C THR A 261 -1.54 -9.97 -10.22
N TYR A 262 -1.04 -10.46 -9.08
CA TYR A 262 0.22 -11.18 -8.94
C TYR A 262 0.51 -12.31 -9.97
N PRO A 263 -0.44 -13.20 -10.31
CA PRO A 263 -0.12 -14.37 -11.13
C PRO A 263 0.07 -14.04 -12.62
N HIS A 264 -0.25 -12.83 -13.08
CA HIS A 264 -0.38 -12.52 -14.51
C HIS A 264 0.95 -12.28 -15.23
N GLU A 265 2.03 -11.99 -14.51
CA GLU A 265 3.39 -11.99 -15.08
C GLU A 265 3.84 -13.35 -15.58
N ASP A 266 3.44 -14.42 -14.88
CA ASP A 266 3.76 -15.78 -15.29
C ASP A 266 2.69 -16.37 -16.19
N ILE A 267 1.41 -16.22 -15.83
CA ILE A 267 0.28 -16.90 -16.49
C ILE A 267 -0.33 -16.08 -17.64
N GLY A 268 -0.23 -14.75 -17.57
CA GLY A 268 -0.72 -13.83 -18.60
C GLY A 268 0.27 -13.62 -19.74
N ARG A 269 1.57 -13.54 -19.43
CA ARG A 269 2.63 -13.37 -20.43
C ARG A 269 3.00 -14.66 -21.14
N TYR A 270 2.93 -15.80 -20.44
CA TYR A 270 3.31 -17.10 -20.97
C TYR A 270 2.10 -18.05 -20.91
N PRO A 271 1.73 -18.69 -22.05
CA PRO A 271 0.66 -19.67 -22.06
C PRO A 271 0.96 -20.78 -21.06
N THR A 272 0.13 -20.88 -20.03
CA THR A 272 0.29 -21.86 -18.96
C THR A 272 -0.85 -22.87 -19.04
N PRO A 273 -0.60 -24.18 -18.93
CA PRO A 273 -1.66 -25.18 -18.87
C PRO A 273 -2.53 -25.02 -17.62
N ILE A 274 -3.84 -24.94 -17.81
CA ILE A 274 -4.86 -24.85 -16.75
C ILE A 274 -5.90 -25.97 -17.01
N GLY A 275 -5.63 -27.14 -16.45
CA GLY A 275 -6.40 -28.35 -16.79
C GLY A 275 -6.16 -28.75 -18.25
N GLU A 276 -7.23 -28.86 -19.04
CA GLU A 276 -7.16 -29.26 -20.45
C GLU A 276 -6.93 -28.08 -21.43
N LYS A 277 -7.00 -26.84 -20.94
CA LYS A 277 -6.87 -25.62 -21.77
C LYS A 277 -5.65 -24.80 -21.35
N SER A 278 -5.15 -23.95 -22.24
CA SER A 278 -4.15 -22.96 -21.86
C SER A 278 -4.79 -21.71 -21.25
N SER A 279 -4.02 -20.92 -20.50
CA SER A 279 -4.46 -19.62 -20.00
C SER A 279 -4.92 -18.69 -21.12
N LEU A 280 -4.28 -18.74 -22.31
CA LEU A 280 -4.68 -17.97 -23.49
C LEU A 280 -6.07 -18.36 -24.01
N ASP A 281 -6.43 -19.65 -23.98
CA ASP A 281 -7.74 -20.12 -24.43
C ASP A 281 -8.86 -19.71 -23.48
N LEU A 282 -8.51 -19.52 -22.20
CA LEU A 282 -9.46 -19.21 -21.15
C LEU A 282 -9.73 -17.72 -21.02
N TYR A 283 -8.73 -16.86 -21.21
CA TYR A 283 -8.92 -15.42 -21.06
C TYR A 283 -10.12 -14.83 -21.84
N PRO A 284 -10.35 -15.17 -23.13
CA PRO A 284 -11.52 -14.69 -23.87
C PRO A 284 -12.85 -15.03 -23.21
N LEU A 285 -12.94 -16.18 -22.54
CA LEU A 285 -14.14 -16.62 -21.83
C LEU A 285 -14.42 -15.80 -20.57
N TYR A 286 -13.40 -15.09 -20.05
CA TYR A 286 -13.46 -14.29 -18.82
C TYR A 286 -13.08 -12.82 -19.08
N ALA A 287 -13.24 -12.35 -20.31
CA ALA A 287 -12.84 -11.00 -20.72
C ALA A 287 -13.55 -9.91 -19.89
N GLU A 288 -14.84 -10.08 -19.58
CA GLU A 288 -15.59 -9.12 -18.74
C GLU A 288 -15.04 -9.07 -17.30
N ASN A 289 -14.70 -10.22 -16.73
CA ASN A 289 -14.13 -10.32 -15.39
C ASN A 289 -12.76 -9.66 -15.33
N LEU A 290 -11.94 -9.81 -16.39
CA LEU A 290 -10.67 -9.11 -16.53
C LEU A 290 -10.88 -7.59 -16.65
N SER A 291 -11.90 -7.12 -17.40
CA SER A 291 -12.23 -5.70 -17.47
C SER A 291 -12.62 -5.12 -16.11
N SER A 292 -13.37 -5.89 -15.32
CA SER A 292 -13.74 -5.52 -13.95
C SER A 292 -12.50 -5.44 -13.04
N LEU A 293 -11.59 -6.42 -13.13
CA LEU A 293 -10.31 -6.40 -12.41
C LEU A 293 -9.47 -5.17 -12.77
N ILE A 294 -9.33 -4.84 -14.07
CA ILE A 294 -8.59 -3.65 -14.51
C ILE A 294 -9.19 -2.40 -13.87
N SER A 295 -10.52 -2.27 -13.86
CA SER A 295 -11.23 -1.12 -13.28
C SER A 295 -11.05 -1.01 -11.75
N GLU A 296 -11.10 -2.14 -11.04
CA GLU A 296 -10.82 -2.22 -9.60
C GLU A 296 -9.40 -1.74 -9.29
N VAL A 297 -8.41 -2.25 -10.04
CA VAL A 297 -7.00 -1.88 -9.87
C VAL A 297 -6.75 -0.41 -10.23
N GLU A 298 -7.44 0.14 -11.23
CA GLU A 298 -7.37 1.57 -11.56
C GLU A 298 -7.87 2.46 -10.42
N SER A 299 -8.98 2.07 -9.77
CA SER A 299 -9.48 2.77 -8.59
C SER A 299 -8.45 2.77 -7.47
N ASP A 300 -7.81 1.63 -7.21
CA ASP A 300 -6.76 1.53 -6.20
C ASP A 300 -5.50 2.32 -6.58
N CYS A 301 -5.09 2.31 -7.85
CA CYS A 301 -4.01 3.15 -8.35
C CYS A 301 -4.30 4.65 -8.16
N ALA A 302 -5.54 5.09 -8.35
CA ALA A 302 -5.94 6.47 -8.08
C ALA A 302 -5.80 6.83 -6.59
N LYS A 303 -6.13 5.91 -5.67
CA LYS A 303 -5.90 6.12 -4.23
C LYS A 303 -4.42 6.27 -3.90
N ILE A 304 -3.56 5.43 -4.50
CA ILE A 304 -2.10 5.53 -4.35
C ILE A 304 -1.58 6.86 -4.92
N GLU A 305 -2.06 7.26 -6.10
CA GLU A 305 -1.69 8.52 -6.74
C GLU A 305 -2.03 9.74 -5.88
N ASN A 306 -3.23 9.74 -5.31
CA ASN A 306 -3.69 10.76 -4.39
C ASN A 306 -2.78 10.83 -3.15
N ALA A 307 -2.35 9.68 -2.63
CA ALA A 307 -1.39 9.61 -1.54
C ALA A 307 0.00 10.16 -1.92
N ILE A 308 0.48 9.91 -3.14
CA ILE A 308 1.74 10.44 -3.68
C ILE A 308 1.73 11.97 -3.78
N TYR A 309 0.64 12.53 -4.30
CA TYR A 309 0.54 13.97 -4.59
C TYR A 309 -0.03 14.81 -3.46
N GLY A 310 -0.57 14.19 -2.43
CA GLY A 310 -1.30 14.94 -1.42
C GLY A 310 -2.59 15.56 -1.97
N LYS A 311 -3.21 14.96 -2.99
CA LYS A 311 -4.47 15.44 -3.60
C LYS A 311 -5.62 14.59 -3.06
N TRP A 312 -6.47 15.19 -2.23
CA TRP A 312 -7.38 14.42 -1.38
C TRP A 312 -8.87 14.59 -1.69
N ASP A 313 -9.23 15.42 -2.68
CA ASP A 313 -10.63 15.77 -2.99
C ASP A 313 -11.17 15.06 -4.28
N LYS A 314 -10.42 14.13 -4.91
CA LYS A 314 -10.72 13.63 -6.28
C LYS A 314 -10.59 12.11 -6.53
N ALA A 315 -10.77 11.25 -5.52
CA ALA A 315 -11.00 9.82 -5.76
C ALA A 315 -12.48 9.50 -5.56
#